data_AF-A0A5C6PVK5-F1
#
_entry.id   AF-A0A5C6PVK5-F1
#
_cell.length_a   1.000
_cell.length_b   1.000
_cell.length_c   1.000
_cell.angle_alpha   90.00
_cell.angle_beta   90.00
_cell.angle_gamma   90.00
#
_symmetry.space_group_name_H-M   'P 1'
#
loop_
_entity.id
_entity.type
_entity.pdbx_description
1 polymer ?
#
loop_
_entity_poly.entity_id
_entity_poly.type
_entity_poly.pdbx_seq_one_letter_code
_entity_poly.pdbx_strand_id
1 'polypeptide(L)'
;MDVRTEREQRDLFAGTVLRAVAQGAGPLLRVTADDGTRPVVVAFDHELVSDVLNRVSWSGGYANLFVIAGEGKMIRASVVPPSASLDEGAAESLGLGAVHDDSTIGMLMANVSTARDGLTVQVRLPRNAADLSSISAPEPVPA
;
A
#
# COMPACT_ATOMS: atom_id res chain seq x y z
N MET A 1 18.58 1.13 -11.36
CA MET A 1 17.70 0.04 -11.84
C MET A 1 16.82 0.65 -12.91
N ASP A 2 16.67 0.03 -14.08
CA ASP A 2 15.89 0.60 -15.18
C ASP A 2 14.40 0.58 -14.81
N VAL A 3 13.72 1.73 -14.90
CA VAL A 3 12.28 1.90 -14.63
C VAL A 3 11.43 0.89 -15.41
N ARG A 4 11.91 0.49 -16.60
CA ARG A 4 11.25 -0.51 -17.44
C ARG A 4 11.27 -1.90 -16.80
N THR A 5 12.41 -2.28 -16.22
CA THR A 5 12.59 -3.57 -15.53
C THR A 5 11.79 -3.62 -14.23
N GLU A 6 11.67 -2.51 -13.52
CA GLU A 6 10.92 -2.45 -12.27
C GLU A 6 9.40 -2.61 -12.50
N ARG A 7 8.87 -1.95 -13.54
CA ARG A 7 7.46 -2.13 -13.95
C ARG A 7 7.18 -3.58 -14.35
N GLU A 8 8.06 -4.18 -15.14
CA GLU A 8 7.95 -5.59 -15.55
C GLU A 8 7.98 -6.54 -14.35
N GLN A 9 8.85 -6.29 -13.37
CA GLN A 9 8.90 -7.06 -12.13
C GLN A 9 7.63 -6.93 -11.31
N ARG A 10 7.06 -5.72 -11.20
CA ARG A 10 5.78 -5.49 -10.52
C ARG A 10 4.65 -6.22 -11.20
N ASP A 11 4.57 -6.13 -12.52
CA ASP A 11 3.51 -6.77 -13.31
C ASP A 11 3.62 -8.30 -13.24
N LEU A 12 4.84 -8.84 -13.28
CA LEU A 12 5.11 -10.26 -13.08
C LEU A 12 4.70 -10.74 -11.68
N PHE A 13 5.04 -9.97 -10.64
CA PHE A 13 4.68 -10.30 -9.27
C PHE A 13 3.17 -10.18 -9.03
N ALA A 14 2.55 -9.12 -9.53
CA ALA A 14 1.10 -8.96 -9.50
C ALA A 14 0.40 -10.13 -10.19
N GLY A 15 0.90 -10.55 -11.37
CA GLY A 15 0.43 -11.76 -12.05
C GLY A 15 0.58 -13.03 -11.21
N THR A 16 1.69 -13.17 -10.49
CA THR A 16 1.93 -14.30 -9.58
C THR A 16 0.96 -14.30 -8.40
N VAL A 17 0.77 -13.15 -7.74
CA VAL A 17 -0.15 -12.98 -6.61
C VAL A 17 -1.59 -13.25 -7.06
N LEU A 18 -2.04 -12.63 -8.15
CA LEU A 18 -3.39 -12.83 -8.68
C LEU A 18 -3.64 -14.28 -9.08
N ARG A 19 -2.64 -14.95 -9.66
CA ARG A 19 -2.73 -16.39 -9.98
C ARG A 19 -2.87 -17.24 -8.71
N ALA A 20 -2.05 -16.99 -7.68
CA ALA A 20 -2.16 -17.70 -6.41
C ALA A 20 -3.53 -17.50 -5.76
N VAL A 21 -4.03 -16.26 -5.78
CA VAL A 21 -5.39 -15.92 -5.30
C VAL A 21 -6.46 -16.68 -6.07
N ALA A 22 -6.40 -16.67 -7.41
CA ALA A 22 -7.36 -17.36 -8.27
C ALA A 22 -7.35 -18.89 -8.08
N GLN A 23 -6.21 -19.45 -7.69
CA GLN A 23 -6.04 -20.89 -7.39
C GLN A 23 -6.49 -21.27 -5.97
N GLY A 24 -7.11 -20.34 -5.23
CA GLY A 24 -7.67 -20.66 -3.92
C GLY A 24 -6.67 -20.50 -2.77
N ALA A 25 -5.59 -19.73 -2.92
CA ALA A 25 -4.81 -19.20 -1.79
C ALA A 25 -5.61 -18.16 -0.97
N GLY A 26 -6.94 -18.31 -0.91
CA GLY A 26 -7.91 -17.47 -0.23
C GLY A 26 -7.68 -17.21 1.26
N PRO A 27 -6.97 -18.06 2.06
CA PRO A 27 -6.60 -17.72 3.43
C PRO A 27 -5.70 -16.48 3.55
N LEU A 28 -5.13 -16.00 2.44
CA LEU A 28 -4.24 -14.84 2.40
C LEU A 28 -4.98 -13.50 2.25
N LEU A 29 -6.26 -13.52 1.87
CA LEU A 29 -7.03 -12.31 1.61
C LEU A 29 -8.04 -12.11 2.74
N ARG A 30 -7.76 -11.13 3.61
CA ARG A 30 -8.62 -10.79 4.74
C ARG A 30 -9.64 -9.70 4.40
N VAL A 31 -9.41 -8.96 3.32
CA VAL A 31 -10.33 -7.90 2.86
C VAL A 31 -11.15 -8.43 1.69
N THR A 32 -12.46 -8.45 1.88
CA THR A 32 -13.48 -8.74 0.86
C THR A 32 -14.49 -7.61 0.90
N ALA A 33 -14.80 -7.03 -0.27
CA ALA A 33 -15.82 -6.01 -0.43
C ALA A 33 -17.23 -6.63 -0.37
N ASP A 34 -18.23 -5.79 -0.18
CA ASP A 34 -19.64 -6.23 -0.10
C ASP A 34 -20.14 -6.88 -1.40
N ASP A 35 -19.56 -6.52 -2.55
CA ASP A 35 -19.84 -7.13 -3.85
C ASP A 35 -19.10 -8.48 -4.07
N GLY A 36 -18.36 -8.94 -3.05
CA GLY A 36 -17.56 -10.17 -3.09
C GLY A 36 -16.18 -10.00 -3.73
N THR A 37 -15.82 -8.80 -4.22
CA THR A 37 -14.50 -8.54 -4.78
C THR A 37 -13.42 -8.52 -3.70
N ARG A 38 -12.18 -8.82 -4.10
CA ARG A 38 -11.02 -8.84 -3.19
C ARG A 38 -9.93 -7.95 -3.77
N PRO A 39 -9.96 -6.63 -3.51
CA PRO A 39 -8.96 -5.74 -4.06
C PRO A 39 -7.56 -6.13 -3.58
N VAL A 40 -6.62 -6.15 -4.53
CA VAL A 40 -5.22 -6.49 -4.31
C VAL A 40 -4.38 -5.32 -4.78
N VAL A 41 -3.52 -4.81 -3.91
CA VAL A 41 -2.51 -3.82 -4.25
C VAL A 41 -1.14 -4.44 -4.03
N VAL A 42 -0.26 -4.31 -5.03
CA VAL A 42 1.13 -4.75 -4.97
C VAL A 42 2.03 -3.53 -4.95
N ALA A 43 2.99 -3.50 -4.04
CA ALA A 43 3.98 -2.44 -3.98
C ALA A 43 5.40 -2.97 -3.78
N PHE A 44 6.42 -2.19 -4.15
CA PHE A 44 7.79 -2.38 -3.67
C PHE A 44 8.02 -1.61 -2.38
N ASP A 45 8.92 -2.11 -1.53
CA ASP A 45 9.29 -1.49 -0.25
C ASP A 45 9.79 -0.04 -0.33
N HIS A 46 10.35 0.36 -1.46
CA HIS A 46 10.84 1.72 -1.69
C HIS A 46 9.80 2.65 -2.32
N GLU A 47 8.62 2.15 -2.71
CA GLU A 47 7.52 3.02 -3.17
C GLU A 47 7.04 3.91 -2.03
N LEU A 48 6.69 5.16 -2.35
CA LEU A 48 6.17 6.10 -1.37
C LEU A 48 4.82 5.62 -0.82
N VAL A 49 4.61 5.83 0.48
CA VAL A 49 3.33 5.51 1.13
C VAL A 49 2.17 6.24 0.42
N SER A 50 2.38 7.49 0.03
CA SER A 50 1.40 8.30 -0.72
C SER A 50 0.98 7.64 -2.04
N ASP A 51 1.92 7.12 -2.83
CA ASP A 51 1.64 6.44 -4.10
C ASP A 51 0.89 5.11 -3.92
N VAL A 52 1.26 4.34 -2.90
CA VAL A 52 0.60 3.08 -2.56
C VAL A 52 -0.84 3.35 -2.11
N LEU A 53 -1.04 4.32 -1.23
CA LEU A 53 -2.36 4.68 -0.72
C LEU A 53 -3.25 5.31 -1.78
N ASN A 54 -2.69 6.07 -2.71
CA ASN A 54 -3.42 6.56 -3.87
C ASN A 54 -3.98 5.38 -4.69
N ARG A 55 -3.21 4.30 -4.90
CA ARG A 55 -3.72 3.08 -5.54
C ARG A 55 -4.80 2.37 -4.73
N VAL A 56 -4.67 2.34 -3.40
CA VAL A 56 -5.71 1.82 -2.50
C VAL A 56 -7.00 2.67 -2.54
N SER A 57 -6.87 3.98 -2.78
CA SER A 57 -8.05 4.86 -2.89
C SER A 57 -8.94 4.47 -4.07
N TRP A 58 -8.36 3.92 -5.15
CA TRP A 58 -9.11 3.47 -6.32
C TRP A 58 -9.97 2.24 -6.04
N SER A 59 -9.68 1.49 -4.96
CA SER A 59 -10.52 0.39 -4.46
C SER A 59 -11.43 0.80 -3.31
N GLY A 60 -11.75 2.09 -3.18
CA GLY A 60 -12.66 2.59 -2.14
C GLY A 60 -11.99 2.72 -0.75
N GLY A 61 -10.66 2.71 -0.70
CA GLY A 61 -9.91 2.87 0.55
C GLY A 61 -9.66 1.58 1.33
N TYR A 62 -9.91 0.41 0.73
CA TYR A 62 -9.62 -0.90 1.31
C TYR A 62 -8.91 -1.82 0.31
N ALA A 63 -7.95 -2.61 0.77
CA ALA A 63 -7.18 -3.52 -0.07
C ALA A 63 -6.44 -4.61 0.73
N ASN A 64 -6.17 -5.73 0.07
CA ASN A 64 -5.13 -6.67 0.47
C ASN A 64 -3.80 -6.18 -0.13
N LEU A 65 -2.90 -5.68 0.73
CA LEU A 65 -1.63 -5.11 0.32
C LEU A 65 -0.52 -6.16 0.40
N PHE A 66 0.21 -6.33 -0.70
CA PHE A 66 1.40 -7.17 -0.79
C PHE A 66 2.61 -6.30 -1.13
N VAL A 67 3.58 -6.27 -0.22
CA VAL A 67 4.82 -5.50 -0.40
C VAL A 67 5.96 -6.44 -0.71
N ILE A 68 6.64 -6.20 -1.83
CA ILE A 68 7.90 -6.82 -2.21
C ILE A 68 9.00 -6.06 -1.49
N ALA A 69 9.55 -6.67 -0.44
CA ALA A 69 10.75 -6.18 0.23
C ALA A 69 12.02 -6.74 -0.43
N GLY A 70 13.16 -6.11 -0.13
CA GLY A 70 14.49 -6.60 -0.50
C GLY A 70 14.65 -8.12 -0.35
N GLU A 71 15.47 -8.71 -1.24
CA GLU A 71 15.71 -10.16 -1.35
C GLU A 71 14.47 -11.00 -1.70
N GLY A 72 13.41 -10.40 -2.25
CA GLY A 72 12.21 -11.11 -2.68
C GLY A 72 11.29 -11.53 -1.53
N LYS A 73 11.51 -10.98 -0.33
CA LYS A 73 10.63 -11.18 0.82
C LYS A 73 9.28 -10.51 0.56
N MET A 74 8.19 -11.19 0.89
CA MET A 74 6.83 -10.66 0.76
C MET A 74 6.28 -10.31 2.14
N ILE A 75 5.86 -9.06 2.32
CA ILE A 75 5.10 -8.60 3.50
C ILE A 75 3.64 -8.44 3.09
N ARG A 76 2.73 -8.83 3.98
CA ARG A 76 1.27 -8.78 3.74
C ARG A 76 0.62 -7.88 4.78
N ALA A 77 -0.27 -7.00 4.33
CA ALA A 77 -1.11 -6.19 5.20
C ALA A 77 -2.53 -6.11 4.67
N SER A 78 -3.46 -5.79 5.56
CA SER A 78 -4.83 -5.45 5.22
C SER A 78 -5.02 -3.97 5.46
N VAL A 79 -5.47 -3.25 4.45
CA VAL A 79 -5.85 -1.84 4.56
C VAL A 79 -7.36 -1.79 4.57
N VAL A 80 -7.93 -1.19 5.60
CA VAL A 80 -9.38 -1.03 5.77
C VAL A 80 -9.66 0.39 6.27
N PRO A 81 -10.82 0.98 5.91
CA PRO A 81 -11.23 2.23 6.50
C PRO A 81 -11.50 2.06 8.01
N PRO A 82 -11.29 3.10 8.82
CA PRO A 82 -11.55 3.07 10.26
C PRO A 82 -12.91 2.49 10.63
N SER A 83 -13.96 2.92 9.92
CA SER A 83 -15.35 2.47 10.13
C SER A 83 -15.60 0.98 9.90
N ALA A 84 -14.70 0.28 9.21
CA ALA A 84 -14.77 -1.16 8.95
C ALA A 84 -13.79 -1.95 9.83
N SER A 85 -13.04 -1.29 10.71
CA SER A 85 -12.18 -1.94 11.68
C SER A 85 -12.98 -2.37 12.89
N LEU A 86 -12.77 -3.62 13.34
CA LEU A 86 -13.40 -4.13 14.56
C LEU A 86 -12.79 -3.50 15.83
N ASP A 87 -11.51 -3.15 15.79
CA ASP A 87 -10.73 -2.74 16.96
C ASP A 87 -9.86 -1.50 16.67
N GLU A 88 -10.39 -0.50 15.97
CA GLU A 88 -9.66 0.76 15.69
C GLU A 88 -9.04 1.37 16.96
N GLY A 89 -9.74 1.29 18.10
CA GLY A 89 -9.25 1.81 19.38
C GLY A 89 -8.09 1.03 20.01
N ALA A 90 -7.78 -0.18 19.52
CA ALA A 90 -6.61 -0.95 19.92
C ALA A 90 -5.39 -0.69 19.04
N ALA A 91 -5.58 -0.11 17.84
CA ALA A 91 -4.49 0.21 16.94
C ALA A 91 -3.65 1.36 17.48
N GLU A 92 -2.33 1.26 17.31
CA GLU A 92 -1.45 2.38 17.64
C GLU A 92 -1.65 3.49 16.61
N SER A 93 -2.01 4.68 17.10
CA SER A 93 -2.12 5.86 16.24
C SER A 93 -0.75 6.44 15.96
N LEU A 94 -0.31 6.35 14.71
CA LEU A 94 0.85 7.09 14.25
C LEU A 94 0.43 8.52 13.94
N GLY A 95 0.93 9.48 14.73
CA GLY A 95 0.81 10.89 14.39
C GLY A 95 1.53 11.22 13.08
N LEU A 96 1.19 12.35 12.45
CA LEU A 96 1.72 12.82 11.16
C LEU A 96 3.27 12.89 11.06
N GLY A 97 3.99 12.77 12.18
CA GLY A 97 5.46 12.73 12.20
C GLY A 97 6.09 11.33 12.12
N ALA A 98 5.32 10.25 12.31
CA ALA A 98 5.84 8.88 12.33
C ALA A 98 5.78 8.18 10.96
N VAL A 99 4.96 8.69 10.04
CA VAL A 99 4.92 8.30 8.62
C VAL A 99 4.80 9.61 7.85
N HIS A 100 5.92 10.13 7.38
CA HIS A 100 5.94 11.34 6.57
C HIS A 100 5.52 11.00 5.13
N ASP A 101 5.05 11.97 4.34
CA ASP A 101 4.54 11.73 2.98
C ASP A 101 5.61 11.20 2.01
N ASP A 102 6.89 11.37 2.35
CA ASP A 102 8.08 10.84 1.66
C ASP A 102 8.58 9.50 2.24
N SER A 103 7.91 8.97 3.27
CA SER A 103 8.25 7.67 3.84
C SER A 103 7.90 6.57 2.85
N THR A 104 8.77 5.58 2.76
CA THR A 104 8.52 4.42 1.90
C THR A 104 7.57 3.44 2.58
N ILE A 105 6.87 2.64 1.79
CA ILE A 105 5.97 1.61 2.30
C ILE A 105 6.74 0.57 3.13
N GLY A 106 8.00 0.30 2.83
CA GLY A 106 8.86 -0.57 3.62
C GLY A 106 9.05 -0.07 5.05
N MET A 107 9.24 1.24 5.24
CA MET A 107 9.33 1.86 6.56
C MET A 107 8.00 1.74 7.32
N LEU A 108 6.87 1.98 6.65
CA LEU A 108 5.55 1.79 7.24
C LEU A 108 5.35 0.33 7.69
N MET A 109 5.68 -0.63 6.83
CA MET A 109 5.52 -2.05 7.12
C MET A 109 6.43 -2.54 8.25
N ALA A 110 7.61 -1.93 8.43
CA ALA A 110 8.45 -2.18 9.59
C ALA A 110 7.72 -1.79 10.90
N ASN A 111 7.07 -0.62 10.92
CA ASN A 111 6.28 -0.18 12.07
C ASN A 111 5.04 -1.07 12.30
N VAL A 112 4.33 -1.47 11.23
CA VAL A 112 3.20 -2.41 11.35
C VAL A 112 3.65 -3.73 11.98
N SER A 113 4.84 -4.22 11.62
CA SER A 113 5.34 -5.51 12.11
C SER A 113 5.68 -5.52 13.59
N THR A 114 5.93 -4.36 14.19
CA THR A 114 6.18 -4.20 15.63
C THR A 114 4.92 -3.89 16.43
N ALA A 115 3.85 -3.41 15.77
CA ALA A 115 2.59 -3.10 16.41
C ALA A 115 1.81 -4.39 16.72
N ARG A 116 1.22 -4.46 17.91
CA ARG A 116 0.50 -5.66 18.37
C ARG A 116 -0.84 -5.85 17.66
N ASP A 117 -1.56 -4.75 17.46
CA ASP A 117 -2.98 -4.77 17.07
C ASP A 117 -3.24 -3.98 15.76
N GLY A 118 -2.19 -3.44 15.14
CA GLY A 118 -2.24 -2.68 13.88
C GLY A 118 -1.93 -1.20 14.06
N LEU A 119 -1.96 -0.45 12.95
CA LEU A 119 -1.67 0.98 12.92
C LEU A 119 -2.82 1.75 12.27
N THR A 120 -3.14 2.91 12.84
CA THR A 120 -4.03 3.89 12.22
C THR A 120 -3.18 5.02 11.64
N VAL A 121 -3.33 5.28 10.34
CA VAL A 121 -2.60 6.35 9.63
C VAL A 121 -3.62 7.34 9.07
N GLN A 122 -3.47 8.61 9.43
CA GLN A 122 -4.25 9.69 8.80
C GLN A 122 -3.48 10.22 7.61
N VAL A 123 -4.05 10.06 6.42
CA VAL A 123 -3.36 10.41 5.18
C VAL A 123 -4.33 11.18 4.30
N ARG A 124 -3.86 12.28 3.71
CA ARG A 124 -4.62 13.02 2.71
C ARG A 124 -4.48 12.29 1.38
N LEU A 125 -5.49 11.49 1.05
CA LEU A 125 -5.59 10.90 -0.29
C LEU A 125 -5.86 12.03 -1.30
N PRO A 126 -5.14 12.06 -2.45
CA PRO A 126 -5.49 12.97 -3.53
C PRO A 126 -6.92 12.68 -3.99
N ARG A 127 -7.72 13.72 -4.17
CA ARG A 127 -9.17 13.56 -4.37
C ARG A 127 -9.52 13.16 -5.81
N ASN A 128 -8.55 13.23 -6.74
CA ASN A 128 -8.71 12.99 -8.16
C ASN A 128 -7.35 13.03 -8.89
N ALA A 129 -7.25 12.38 -10.06
CA ALA A 129 -6.03 12.29 -10.86
C ALA A 129 -5.45 13.65 -11.31
N ALA A 130 -6.25 14.72 -11.28
CA ALA A 130 -5.80 16.09 -11.58
C ALA A 130 -4.91 16.69 -10.49
N ASP A 131 -5.07 16.27 -9.22
CA ASP A 131 -4.21 16.74 -8.11
C ASP A 131 -2.75 16.27 -8.26
N LEU A 132 -2.51 15.18 -9.01
CA LEU A 132 -1.17 14.66 -9.30
C LEU A 132 -0.35 15.56 -10.22
N SER A 133 -0.99 16.48 -10.95
CA SER A 133 -0.30 17.47 -11.79
C SER A 133 0.32 18.62 -10.98
N SER A 134 -0.06 18.73 -9.71
CA SER A 134 0.34 19.82 -8.81
C SER A 134 1.45 19.41 -7.84
N ILE A 135 1.78 18.12 -7.77
CA ILE A 135 2.96 17.62 -7.06
C ILE A 135 4.13 17.84 -8.01
N SER A 136 4.75 19.01 -7.87
CA SER A 136 5.79 19.53 -8.76
C SER A 136 6.86 18.48 -9.05
N ALA A 137 7.19 18.31 -10.33
CA ALA A 137 8.42 17.68 -10.75
C ALA A 137 9.61 18.33 -10.00
N PRO A 138 10.66 17.57 -9.64
CA PRO A 138 11.85 18.15 -9.04
C PRO A 138 12.40 19.22 -10.00
N GLU A 139 12.61 20.43 -9.48
CA GLU A 139 13.18 21.53 -10.27
C GLU A 139 14.49 21.07 -10.93
N PRO A 140 14.73 21.43 -12.20
CA PRO A 140 15.98 21.10 -12.86
C PRO A 140 17.15 21.74 -12.11
N VAL A 141 18.10 20.90 -11.70
CA VAL A 141 19.34 21.34 -11.05
C VAL A 141 20.07 22.27 -12.02
N PRO A 142 20.39 23.52 -11.62
CA PRO A 142 21.13 24.44 -12.47
C PRO A 142 22.53 23.88 -12.77
N ALA A 143 22.94 24.03 -14.03
CA ALA A 143 24.20 23.56 -14.58
C ALA A 143 25.43 24.22 -13.95
#